data_AF-I3T3D4-F1
#
_entry.id   AF-I3T3D4-F1
#
_cell.length_a   1.000
_cell.length_b   1.000
_cell.length_c   1.000
_cell.angle_alpha   90.00
_cell.angle_beta   90.00
_cell.angle_gamma   90.00
#
_symmetry.space_group_name_H-M   'P 1'
#
loop_
_entity.id
_entity.type
_entity.pdbx_description
1 polymer ?
#
loop_
_entity_poly.entity_id
_entity_poly.type
_entity_poly.pdbx_seq_one_letter_code
_entity_poly.pdbx_strand_id
1 'polypeptide(L)'
;MAKIFPQESTSSECINSERETFTLWMKSLVLHSNGCTVYDSNGDIVYRVDNYDRKGTREVNLMDLRGKVLCTIKKEATSYWKLGRSQILQQF
;
A
#
# COMPACT_ATOMS: atom_id res chain seq x y z
N MET A 1 -10.87 -49.73 -3.03
CA MET A 1 -11.13 -48.40 -2.43
C MET A 1 -9.89 -48.00 -1.66
N ALA A 2 -9.10 -47.04 -2.14
CA ALA A 2 -7.84 -46.65 -1.52
C ALA A 2 -8.07 -45.50 -0.52
N LYS A 3 -7.56 -45.67 0.70
CA LYS A 3 -7.72 -44.69 1.79
C LYS A 3 -6.48 -43.79 1.79
N ILE A 4 -6.64 -42.55 1.35
CA ILE A 4 -5.56 -41.57 1.27
C ILE A 4 -5.51 -40.85 2.63
N PHE A 5 -4.37 -40.93 3.31
CA PHE A 5 -4.08 -40.14 4.51
C PHE A 5 -3.25 -38.91 4.11
N PRO A 6 -3.55 -37.71 4.63
CA PRO A 6 -2.74 -36.52 4.34
C PRO A 6 -1.38 -36.66 5.04
N GLN A 7 -0.30 -36.43 4.30
CA GLN A 7 1.05 -36.29 4.86
C GLN A 7 1.20 -34.89 5.46
N GLU A 8 1.71 -34.81 6.69
CA GLU A 8 2.10 -33.56 7.32
C GLU A 8 3.34 -33.00 6.63
N SER A 9 3.15 -31.92 5.88
CA SER A 9 4.24 -31.12 5.35
C SER A 9 4.95 -30.42 6.51
N THR A 10 6.18 -30.86 6.82
CA THR A 10 7.10 -30.12 7.68
C THR A 10 7.40 -28.77 7.02
N SER A 11 6.64 -27.75 7.40
CA SER A 11 6.87 -26.37 6.99
C SER A 11 8.16 -25.90 7.66
N SER A 12 9.14 -25.55 6.83
CA SER A 12 10.32 -24.77 7.17
C SER A 12 10.01 -23.71 8.23
N GLU A 13 10.84 -23.65 9.29
CA GLU A 13 10.78 -22.64 10.34
C GLU A 13 10.61 -21.26 9.71
N CYS A 14 9.38 -20.74 9.74
CA CYS A 14 9.14 -19.35 9.45
C CYS A 14 9.70 -18.58 10.63
N ILE A 15 10.63 -17.67 10.35
CA ILE A 15 10.93 -16.56 11.24
C ILE A 15 9.60 -16.13 11.89
N ASN A 16 9.55 -16.17 13.23
CA ASN A 16 8.41 -15.70 13.99
C ASN A 16 8.35 -14.17 13.88
N SER A 17 8.10 -13.71 12.66
CA SER A 17 7.64 -12.37 12.35
C SER A 17 6.20 -12.38 12.85
N GLU A 18 6.02 -12.01 14.12
CA GLU A 18 4.72 -11.73 14.66
C GLU A 18 3.97 -10.84 13.65
N ARG A 19 2.73 -11.21 13.32
CA ARG A 19 1.99 -10.50 12.27
C ARG A 19 1.56 -9.14 12.81
N GLU A 20 2.25 -8.08 12.39
CA GLU A 20 1.79 -6.73 12.68
C GLU A 20 0.52 -6.42 11.88
N THR A 21 -0.52 -5.99 12.60
CA THR A 21 -1.81 -5.61 12.02
C THR A 21 -2.01 -4.12 12.15
N PHE A 22 -2.34 -3.47 11.04
CA PHE A 22 -2.65 -2.05 11.01
C PHE A 22 -4.06 -1.82 10.46
N THR A 23 -4.75 -0.85 11.05
CA THR A 23 -6.09 -0.42 10.61
C THR A 23 -6.02 0.93 9.92
N LEU A 24 -6.53 1.01 8.70
CA LEU A 24 -6.63 2.25 7.93
C LEU A 24 -8.00 2.89 8.12
N TRP A 25 -8.03 4.05 8.76
CA TRP A 25 -9.23 4.88 8.84
C TRP A 25 -9.24 5.89 7.69
N MET A 26 -10.19 5.76 6.77
CA MET A 26 -10.35 6.63 5.59
C MET A 26 -10.94 8.01 5.93
N LYS A 27 -10.34 8.67 6.92
CA LYS A 27 -10.58 10.07 7.28
C LYS A 27 -9.28 10.63 7.80
N SER A 28 -8.99 11.86 7.39
CA SER A 28 -7.88 12.62 7.95
C SER A 28 -8.25 13.21 9.31
N LEU A 29 -7.25 13.35 10.18
CA LEU A 29 -7.32 14.14 11.41
C LEU A 29 -7.01 15.62 11.17
N VAL A 30 -6.40 15.96 10.04
CA VAL A 30 -6.08 17.34 9.66
C VAL A 30 -7.32 17.99 9.05
N LEU A 31 -7.76 19.09 9.65
CA LEU A 31 -8.94 19.83 9.19
C LEU A 31 -8.75 20.23 7.72
N HIS A 32 -9.74 19.93 6.88
CA HIS A 32 -9.74 20.19 5.43
C HIS A 32 -8.71 19.40 4.59
N SER A 33 -8.05 18.36 5.11
CA SER A 33 -7.18 17.50 4.29
C SER A 33 -7.91 16.26 3.75
N ASN A 34 -7.47 15.78 2.58
CA ASN A 34 -7.87 14.48 2.04
C ASN A 34 -6.77 13.47 2.39
N GLY A 35 -7.04 12.60 3.34
CA GLY A 35 -6.05 11.67 3.88
C GLY A 35 -6.68 10.54 4.68
N CYS A 36 -5.83 9.67 5.21
CA CYS A 36 -6.22 8.58 6.10
C CYS A 36 -5.28 8.51 7.31
N THR A 37 -5.75 7.78 8.33
CA THR A 37 -5.04 7.62 9.59
C THR A 37 -4.76 6.14 9.79
N VAL A 38 -3.54 5.80 10.21
CA VAL A 38 -3.11 4.41 10.44
C VAL A 38 -3.08 4.16 11.94
N TYR A 39 -3.76 3.10 12.36
CA TYR A 39 -3.79 2.63 13.74
C TYR A 39 -3.04 1.30 13.85
N ASP A 40 -2.33 1.09 14.95
CA ASP A 40 -1.78 -0.22 15.29
C ASP A 40 -2.86 -1.17 15.86
N SER A 41 -2.45 -2.35 16.31
CA SER A 41 -3.32 -3.33 16.96
C SER A 41 -3.86 -2.89 18.32
N ASN A 42 -3.21 -1.92 18.98
CA ASN A 42 -3.64 -1.36 20.27
C ASN A 42 -4.69 -0.25 20.08
N GLY A 43 -4.86 0.24 18.85
CA GLY A 43 -5.72 1.37 18.53
C GLY A 43 -5.02 2.72 18.67
N ASP A 44 -3.69 2.74 18.74
CA ASP A 44 -2.90 3.95 18.75
C ASP A 44 -2.64 4.44 17.33
N ILE A 45 -2.71 5.75 17.14
CA ILE A 45 -2.37 6.36 15.85
C ILE A 45 -0.86 6.30 15.70
N VAL A 46 -0.39 5.60 14.67
CA VAL A 46 1.04 5.45 14.41
C VAL A 46 1.50 6.32 13.25
N TYR A 47 0.63 6.51 12.25
CA TYR A 47 0.96 7.31 11.08
C TYR A 47 -0.23 8.13 10.60
N ARG A 48 0.13 9.25 9.97
CA ARG A 48 -0.81 10.08 9.20
C ARG A 48 -0.43 9.97 7.75
N VAL A 49 -1.42 9.74 6.90
CA VAL A 49 -1.25 9.74 5.45
C VAL A 49 -2.00 10.93 4.93
N ASP A 50 -1.26 11.91 4.44
CA ASP A 50 -1.82 13.11 3.83
C ASP A 50 -1.67 13.07 2.31
N ASN A 51 -2.62 13.73 1.66
CA ASN A 51 -2.75 13.86 0.22
C ASN A 51 -3.12 12.56 -0.52
N TYR A 52 -4.34 12.09 -0.32
CA TYR A 52 -4.99 11.05 -1.16
C TYR A 52 -5.79 11.65 -2.35
N ASP A 53 -5.82 12.98 -2.39
CA ASP A 53 -6.34 13.94 -3.37
C ASP A 53 -7.76 13.84 -4.01
N ARG A 54 -8.38 15.02 -4.20
CA ARG A 54 -9.51 15.35 -5.11
C ARG A 54 -9.08 16.26 -6.31
N LYS A 55 -7.82 16.70 -6.40
CA LYS A 55 -7.26 17.75 -7.28
C LYS A 55 -6.10 17.31 -8.22
N GLY A 56 -5.82 16.02 -8.38
CA GLY A 56 -4.91 15.49 -9.42
C GLY A 56 -3.40 15.46 -9.12
N THR A 57 -2.97 15.79 -7.90
CA THR A 57 -1.60 15.52 -7.43
C THR A 57 -1.34 14.01 -7.38
N ARG A 58 -0.12 13.63 -7.77
CA ARG A 58 0.30 12.23 -7.88
C ARG A 58 1.19 11.79 -6.72
N GLU A 59 1.14 12.50 -5.61
CA GLU A 59 2.09 12.32 -4.50
C GLU A 59 1.33 12.21 -3.20
N VAL A 60 1.59 11.17 -2.42
CA VAL A 60 1.01 10.93 -1.10
C VAL A 60 2.14 10.96 -0.08
N ASN A 61 1.94 11.62 1.06
CA ASN A 61 2.95 11.69 2.11
C ASN A 61 2.55 10.84 3.31
N LEU A 62 3.41 9.89 3.67
CA LEU A 62 3.34 9.20 4.95
C LEU A 62 4.13 10.00 5.97
N MET A 63 3.49 10.35 7.07
CA MET A 63 4.05 11.20 8.12
C MET A 63 3.89 10.54 9.48
N ASP A 64 4.79 10.91 10.39
CA ASP A 64 4.60 10.64 11.81
C ASP A 64 3.51 11.55 12.42
N LEU A 65 3.22 11.32 13.70
CA LEU A 65 2.27 12.12 14.49
C LEU A 65 2.66 13.59 14.61
N ARG A 66 3.95 13.91 14.55
CA ARG A 66 4.50 15.26 14.68
C ARG A 66 4.48 16.04 13.36
N GLY A 67 4.30 15.35 12.23
CA GLY A 67 4.25 15.93 10.89
C GLY A 67 5.56 15.83 10.13
N LYS A 68 6.51 15.03 10.62
CA LYS A 68 7.70 14.69 9.87
C LYS A 68 7.33 13.70 8.78
N VAL A 69 7.69 14.03 7.55
CA VAL A 69 7.56 13.12 6.40
C VAL A 69 8.52 11.95 6.56
N LEU A 70 7.99 10.74 6.54
CA LEU A 70 8.74 9.49 6.58
C LEU A 70 9.02 9.01 5.15
N CYS A 71 8.01 9.06 4.29
CA CYS A 71 8.17 8.79 2.87
C CYS A 71 7.11 9.53 2.03
N THR A 72 7.46 9.73 0.76
CA THR A 72 6.54 10.27 -0.25
C THR A 72 6.35 9.21 -1.33
N ILE A 73 5.11 8.81 -1.54
CA ILE A 73 4.71 7.82 -2.55
C ILE A 73 4.25 8.58 -3.78
N LYS A 74 4.97 8.44 -4.89
CA LYS A 74 4.64 9.10 -6.15
C LYS A 74 4.04 8.10 -7.15
N LYS A 75 2.83 8.39 -7.64
CA LYS A 75 2.21 7.69 -8.76
C LYS A 75 2.87 8.15 -10.05
N GLU A 76 3.64 7.27 -10.68
CA GLU A 76 4.21 7.53 -12.00
C GLU A 76 3.10 7.54 -13.07
N ALA A 77 3.15 8.48 -14.01
CA ALA A 77 2.28 8.38 -15.19
C ALA A 77 2.87 7.33 -16.12
N THR A 78 2.07 6.31 -16.39
CA THR A 78 2.29 5.33 -17.44
C THR A 78 2.09 5.94 -18.84
N SER A 79 2.88 6.97 -19.19
CA SER A 79 2.97 7.51 -20.55
C SER A 79 3.80 6.59 -21.47
N TYR A 80 4.76 5.86 -20.90
CA TYR A 80 5.72 5.02 -21.65
C TYR A 80 5.08 3.82 -22.36
N TRP A 81 3.95 3.31 -21.87
CA TRP A 81 3.23 2.20 -22.51
C TRP A 81 2.55 2.59 -23.84
N LYS A 82 2.42 3.89 -24.13
CA LYS A 82 1.89 4.37 -25.41
C LYS A 82 2.94 4.43 -26.52
N LEU A 83 4.23 4.53 -26.19
CA LEU A 83 5.28 4.70 -27.21
C LEU A 83 5.70 3.38 -27.87
N GLY A 84 5.50 2.23 -27.20
CA GLY A 84 5.89 0.91 -27.72
C GLY A 84 4.87 0.22 -28.65
N ARG A 85 3.67 0.78 -28.84
CA ARG A 85 2.63 0.18 -29.70
C ARG A 85 2.59 0.73 -31.13
N SER A 86 3.31 1.81 -31.42
CA SER A 86 3.33 2.42 -32.76
C SER A 86 4.24 1.69 -33.76
N GLN A 87 5.18 0.86 -33.29
CA GLN A 87 6.13 0.17 -34.19
C GLN A 87 5.64 -1.22 -34.65
N ILE A 88 4.58 -1.78 -34.05
CA ILE A 88 4.11 -3.15 -34.33
C ILE A 88 2.93 -3.18 -35.32
N LEU A 89 2.30 -2.03 -35.63
CA LEU A 89 1.15 -1.95 -36.53
C LEU A 89 1.49 -1.52 -37.97
N GLN A 90 2.77 -1.51 -38.36
CA GLN A 90 3.20 -1.26 -39.75
C GLN A 90 3.60 -2.54 -40.50
N GLN A 91 3.28 -3.74 -39.98
CA GLN A 91 3.61 -5.02 -40.63
C GLN A 91 2.41 -5.96 -40.84
N PHE A 92 1.18 -5.43 -40.90
CA PHE A 92 0.02 -6.15 -41.41
C PHE A 92 -0.78 -5.26 -42.35
#